data_AF-A0A3S2J7M9-F1
#
_entry.id   AF-A0A3S2J7M9-F1
#
_cell.length_a   1.000
_cell.length_b   1.000
_cell.length_c   1.000
_cell.angle_alpha   90.00
_cell.angle_beta   90.00
_cell.angle_gamma   90.00
#
_symmetry.space_group_name_H-M   'P 1'
#
loop_
_entity.id
_entity.type
_entity.pdbx_description
1 polymer ?
#
loop_
_entity_poly.entity_id
_entity_poly.type
_entity_poly.pdbx_seq_one_letter_code
_entity_poly.pdbx_strand_id
1 'polypeptide(L)'
;MNHKLILVSHHLCPYVQRAAISLAEKGVPFERVDIDLANKPDWFKAISPLGKVPLLRVQRNGEETVIFESAAILEFLEETQANPLHPADPYA
;
A
#
# COMPACT_ATOMS: atom_id res chain seq x y z
N MET A 1 -18.79 4.24 -0.26
CA MET A 1 -18.10 4.44 1.04
C MET A 1 -16.75 5.02 0.74
N ASN A 2 -16.42 6.21 1.26
CA ASN A 2 -15.14 6.86 0.94
C ASN A 2 -14.05 6.29 1.85
N HIS A 3 -13.14 5.50 1.29
CA HIS A 3 -11.84 5.22 1.90
C HIS A 3 -10.76 5.95 1.10
N LYS A 4 -9.76 6.47 1.80
CA LYS A 4 -8.57 7.07 1.17
C LYS A 4 -7.39 6.15 1.38
N LEU A 5 -6.71 5.79 0.29
CA LEU A 5 -5.49 5.01 0.31
C LEU A 5 -4.28 5.92 0.08
N ILE A 6 -3.26 5.77 0.91
CA ILE A 6 -1.99 6.50 0.78
C ILE A 6 -0.85 5.48 0.78
N LEU A 7 -0.13 5.40 -0.33
CA LEU A 7 1.03 4.52 -0.48
C LEU A 7 2.31 5.29 -0.13
N VAL A 8 2.87 5.02 1.03
CA VAL A 8 4.18 5.54 1.43
C VAL A 8 5.27 4.77 0.67
N SER A 9 6.08 5.53 -0.07
CA SER A 9 6.83 5.04 -1.21
C SER A 9 8.30 5.45 -1.17
N HIS A 10 9.10 4.78 -1.99
CA HIS A 10 10.42 5.23 -2.39
C HIS A 10 10.62 4.85 -3.87
N HIS A 11 11.14 5.77 -4.68
CA HIS A 11 11.13 5.66 -6.14
C HIS A 11 11.77 4.37 -6.67
N LEU A 12 12.89 3.94 -6.07
CA LEU A 12 13.67 2.78 -6.50
C LEU A 12 13.25 1.46 -5.82
N CYS A 13 12.22 1.46 -4.96
CA CYS A 13 11.87 0.27 -4.20
C CYS A 13 10.97 -0.69 -5.02
N PRO A 14 11.42 -1.92 -5.34
CA PRO A 14 10.60 -2.87 -6.10
C PRO A 14 9.38 -3.35 -5.32
N TYR A 15 9.43 -3.38 -3.99
CA TYR A 15 8.29 -3.77 -3.15
C TYR A 15 7.18 -2.71 -3.16
N VAL A 16 7.54 -1.42 -3.28
CA VAL A 16 6.57 -0.33 -3.50
C VAL A 16 5.95 -0.46 -4.88
N GLN A 17 6.75 -0.79 -5.90
CA GLN A 17 6.25 -0.96 -7.27
C GLN A 17 5.18 -2.04 -7.35
N ARG A 18 5.32 -3.16 -6.62
CA ARG A 18 4.26 -4.19 -6.52
C ARG A 18 2.91 -3.61 -6.12
N ALA A 19 2.87 -2.87 -5.01
CA ALA A 19 1.64 -2.26 -4.50
C ALA A 19 1.10 -1.18 -5.44
N ALA A 20 1.98 -0.34 -6.00
CA ALA A 20 1.60 0.71 -6.95
C ALA A 20 0.99 0.13 -8.24
N ILE A 21 1.57 -0.95 -8.78
CA ILE A 21 1.05 -1.65 -9.95
C ILE A 21 -0.32 -2.25 -9.64
N SER A 22 -0.47 -2.96 -8.51
CA SER A 22 -1.75 -3.54 -8.12
C SER A 22 -2.86 -2.48 -7.99
N LEU A 23 -2.57 -1.34 -7.33
CA LEU A 23 -3.51 -0.22 -7.24
C LEU A 23 -3.90 0.33 -8.62
N ALA A 24 -2.92 0.47 -9.52
CA ALA A 24 -3.14 0.99 -10.87
C ALA A 24 -3.97 0.02 -11.73
N GLU A 25 -3.62 -1.27 -11.78
CA GLU A 25 -4.32 -2.30 -12.56
C GLU A 25 -5.75 -2.52 -12.05
N LYS A 26 -5.97 -2.38 -10.73
CA LYS A 26 -7.31 -2.43 -10.14
C LYS A 26 -8.14 -1.16 -10.40
N GLY A 27 -7.53 -0.08 -10.91
CA GLY A 27 -8.18 1.21 -11.13
C GLY A 27 -8.54 1.96 -9.85
N VAL A 28 -7.79 1.73 -8.77
CA VAL A 28 -8.06 2.29 -7.44
C VAL A 28 -7.35 3.63 -7.29
N PRO A 29 -8.06 4.74 -7.03
CA PRO A 29 -7.41 6.02 -6.75
C PRO A 29 -6.63 5.97 -5.43
N PHE A 30 -5.38 6.45 -5.44
CA PHE A 30 -4.55 6.54 -4.25
C PHE A 30 -3.65 7.76 -4.29
N GLU A 31 -3.25 8.23 -3.10
CA GLU A 31 -2.18 9.21 -2.94
C GLU A 31 -0.84 8.49 -2.81
N ARG A 32 0.19 9.00 -3.47
CA ARG A 32 1.55 8.49 -3.32
C ARG A 32 2.41 9.51 -2.57
N VAL A 33 3.06 9.06 -1.51
CA VAL A 33 3.97 9.88 -0.70
C VAL A 33 5.35 9.24 -0.75
N ASP A 34 6.24 9.77 -1.58
CA ASP A 34 7.64 9.32 -1.61
C ASP A 34 8.42 9.94 -0.44
N ILE A 35 9.20 9.11 0.25
CA ILE A 35 10.06 9.52 1.37
C ILE A 35 11.54 9.31 1.05
N ASP A 36 12.38 10.12 1.70
CA ASP A 36 13.81 9.88 1.76
C ASP A 36 14.12 8.84 2.85
N LEU A 37 14.65 7.69 2.45
CA LEU A 37 15.02 6.61 3.37
C LEU A 37 16.36 6.86 4.08
N ALA A 38 17.20 7.76 3.57
CA ALA A 38 18.41 8.22 4.24
C ALA A 38 18.08 9.25 5.33
N ASN A 39 17.01 10.02 5.14
CA ASN A 39 16.50 11.01 6.09
C ASN A 39 15.00 10.79 6.40
N LYS A 40 14.72 9.72 7.14
CA LYS A 40 13.35 9.29 7.45
C LYS A 40 12.62 10.35 8.30
N PRO A 41 11.45 10.85 7.87
CA PRO A 41 10.68 11.82 8.66
C PRO A 41 10.08 11.17 9.92
N ASP A 42 9.85 11.96 10.96
CA ASP A 42 9.43 11.41 12.27
C ASP A 42 8.05 10.78 12.25
N TRP A 43 7.12 11.33 11.44
CA TRP A 43 5.81 10.71 11.24
C TRP A 43 5.93 9.30 10.66
N PHE A 44 6.91 9.07 9.77
CA PHE A 44 7.13 7.75 9.18
C PHE A 44 7.70 6.78 10.20
N LYS A 45 8.65 7.22 11.04
CA LYS A 45 9.19 6.40 12.13
C LYS A 45 8.10 6.03 13.14
N ALA A 46 7.16 6.93 13.42
CA ALA A 46 6.06 6.68 14.34
C ALA A 46 5.11 5.58 13.84
N ILE A 47 4.89 5.50 12.52
CA ILE A 47 3.97 4.52 11.93
C ILE A 47 4.68 3.28 11.37
N SER A 48 6.00 3.28 11.19
CA SER A 48 6.79 2.18 10.61
C SER A 48 7.70 1.53 11.64
N PRO A 49 7.25 0.46 12.33
CA PRO A 49 8.07 -0.22 13.36
C PRO A 49 9.42 -0.69 12.83
N LEU A 50 9.48 -1.06 11.53
CA LEU A 50 10.67 -1.54 10.86
C LEU A 50 11.42 -0.44 10.08
N GLY A 51 10.83 0.75 9.95
CA GLY A 51 11.38 1.85 9.17
C GLY A 51 11.58 1.52 7.69
N LYS A 52 10.68 0.71 7.11
CA LYS A 52 10.73 0.24 5.71
C LYS A 52 9.46 0.65 4.94
N VAL A 53 9.60 0.69 3.61
CA VAL A 53 8.51 0.86 2.64
C VAL A 53 8.32 -0.45 1.84
N PRO A 54 7.13 -0.69 1.26
CA PRO A 54 5.92 0.14 1.29
C PRO A 54 5.20 0.13 2.64
N LEU A 55 4.43 1.19 2.89
CA LEU A 55 3.30 1.18 3.82
C LEU A 55 2.04 1.59 3.07
N LEU A 56 0.93 0.91 3.32
CA LEU A 56 -0.39 1.36 2.89
C LEU A 56 -1.14 1.93 4.09
N ARG A 57 -1.39 3.24 4.09
CA ARG A 57 -2.29 3.88 5.07
C ARG A 57 -3.70 3.86 4.49
N VAL A 58 -4.63 3.30 5.26
CA VAL A 58 -6.03 3.16 4.91
C VAL A 58 -6.83 4.03 5.86
N GLN A 59 -7.42 5.10 5.34
CA GLN A 59 -8.32 5.97 6.10
C GLN A 59 -9.77 5.62 5.77
N ARG A 60 -10.53 5.14 6.76
CA ARG A 60 -11.93 4.75 6.59
C ARG A 60 -12.72 5.13 7.83
N ASN A 61 -13.86 5.80 7.65
CA ASN A 61 -14.77 6.21 8.73
C ASN A 61 -14.09 7.00 9.87
N GLY A 62 -13.06 7.78 9.57
CA GLY A 62 -12.31 8.56 10.57
C GLY A 62 -11.21 7.79 11.29
N GLU A 63 -11.04 6.50 11.01
CA GLU A 63 -9.97 5.66 11.55
C GLU A 63 -8.86 5.48 10.50
N GLU A 64 -7.61 5.36 10.96
CA GLU A 64 -6.45 5.05 10.12
C GLU A 64 -5.84 3.71 10.52
N THR A 65 -5.71 2.82 9.55
CA THR A 65 -4.97 1.56 9.66
C THR A 65 -3.73 1.63 8.78
N VAL A 66 -2.60 1.12 9.28
CA VAL A 66 -1.35 1.04 8.52
C VAL A 66 -1.01 -0.42 8.26
N ILE A 67 -0.84 -0.78 6.99
CA ILE A 67 -0.48 -2.12 6.55
C ILE A 67 0.98 -2.12 6.10
N PHE A 68 1.72 -3.11 6.60
CA PHE A 68 3.14 -3.35 6.34
C PHE A 68 3.30 -4.55 5.40
N GLU A 69 4.50 -4.73 4.86
CA GLU A 69 4.87 -5.83 3.96
C GLU A 69 4.12 -5.82 2.62
N SER A 70 4.87 -5.81 1.51
CA SER A 70 4.26 -5.72 0.17
C SER A 70 3.27 -6.85 -0.12
N ALA A 71 3.53 -8.07 0.34
CA ALA A 71 2.62 -9.20 0.14
C ALA A 71 1.30 -8.99 0.88
N ALA A 72 1.33 -8.60 2.17
CA ALA A 72 0.11 -8.34 2.93
C ALA A 72 -0.68 -7.14 2.39
N ILE A 73 0.00 -6.12 1.86
CA ILE A 73 -0.66 -5.03 1.13
C ILE A 73 -1.37 -5.56 -0.13
N LEU A 74 -0.71 -6.43 -0.91
CA LEU A 74 -1.33 -7.01 -2.11
C LEU A 74 -2.57 -7.85 -1.77
N GLU A 75 -2.49 -8.71 -0.76
CA GLU A 75 -3.64 -9.51 -0.30
C GLU A 75 -4.78 -8.60 0.19
N PHE A 76 -4.48 -7.57 0.98
CA PHE A 76 -5.50 -6.59 1.40
C PHE A 76 -6.19 -5.94 0.20
N LEU A 77 -5.43 -5.55 -0.84
CA LEU A 77 -6.00 -4.95 -2.04
C LEU A 77 -6.83 -5.96 -2.84
N GLU A 78 -6.44 -7.23 -2.84
CA GLU A 78 -7.18 -8.32 -3.46
C GLU A 78 -8.53 -8.55 -2.78
N GLU A 79 -8.57 -8.55 -1.45
CA GLU A 79 -9.78 -8.79 -0.66
C GLU A 79 -10.75 -7.60 -0.62
N THR A 80 -10.24 -6.38 -0.75
CA THR A 80 -11.03 -5.16 -0.43
C THR A 80 -11.37 -4.28 -1.62
N GLN A 81 -10.68 -4.43 -2.75
CA GLN A 81 -10.90 -3.61 -3.95
C GLN A 81 -11.52 -4.45 -5.07
N ALA A 82 -12.25 -3.79 -5.97
CA ALA A 82 -12.78 -4.43 -7.17
C ALA A 82 -11.66 -4.87 -8.13
N ASN A 83 -12.02 -5.63 -9.16
CA ASN A 83 -11.10 -6.15 -10.19
C ASN A 83 -10.01 -7.07 -9.60
N PRO A 84 -10.36 -8.29 -9.18
CA PRO A 84 -9.38 -9.25 -8.65
C PRO A 84 -8.27 -9.50 -9.67
N LEU A 85 -7.02 -9.56 -9.19
CA LEU A 85 -5.85 -9.86 -10.02
C LEU A 85 -5.40 -11.31 -9.86
N HIS A 86 -5.84 -11.99 -8.79
CA HIS A 86 -5.61 -13.43 -8.66
C HIS A 86 -6.49 -14.20 -9.65
N PRO A 87 -6.00 -15.34 -10.17
CA PRO A 87 -6.83 -16.22 -10.96
C PRO A 87 -7.98 -16.77 -10.09
N ALA A 88 -9.15 -16.93 -10.69
CA ALA A 88 -10.30 -17.52 -10.00
C ALA A 88 -10.07 -19.01 -9.65
N ASP A 89 -9.25 -19.70 -10.43
CA ASP A 89 -8.79 -21.06 -10.15
C ASP A 89 -7.33 -21.01 -9.66
N PRO A 90 -7.05 -21.49 -8.43
CA PRO A 90 -5.70 -21.50 -7.87
C PRO A 90 -4.72 -22.45 -8.57
N TYR A 91 -5.18 -23.36 -9.43
CA TYR A 91 -4.35 -24.34 -10.15
C TYR A 91 -4.26 -24.12 -11.67
N ALA A 92 -4.88 -23.05 -12.20
CA ALA A 92 -4.86 -22.72 -13.62
C ALA A 92 -3.49 -22.25 -14.13
#